data_AF-A0A6N4WGW0-F1
#
_entry.id   AF-A0A6N4WGW0-F1
#
_cell.length_a   1.000
_cell.length_b   1.000
_cell.length_c   1.000
_cell.angle_alpha   90.00
_cell.angle_beta   90.00
_cell.angle_gamma   90.00
#
_symmetry.space_group_name_H-M   'P 1'
#
loop_
_entity.id
_entity.type
_entity.pdbx_description
1 polymer ?
#
loop_
_entity_poly.entity_id
_entity_poly.type
_entity_poly.pdbx_seq_one_letter_code
_entity_poly.pdbx_strand_id
1 'polypeptide(L)'
;MIRFAVSAVVAALVLGSLSATAEAEPAAYDYAFTCNRTSLTADFAQRDGLPQTDADPAGWYVERNGRYPNGGWGPAAAVFPAVNVPVDAGCDDATWKRERIVATALRYLNVPGNPLGLQYRHHHIPAWDPPASTAPPAVQNADDADGQSLETWGPGRGLDCSNFTAWIYNYGLGIKFGGDVGKQYAGTAGPMGESIPAQGPFEPGDLVFLHPNGNPDKASHVVVFLDDQHVIDSRLDAQGLAGVQVRDRTGWYRTAVLGAWRPIPG
;
A
#
# COMPACT_ATOMS: atom_id res chain seq x y z
N MET A 1 -42.48 66.05 13.24
CA MET A 1 -42.10 64.81 12.54
C MET A 1 -40.58 64.69 12.58
N ILE A 2 -40.12 63.57 13.14
CA ILE A 2 -38.83 62.86 12.95
C ILE A 2 -37.51 63.58 13.32
N ARG A 3 -36.87 62.98 14.34
CA ARG A 3 -35.54 63.22 14.93
C ARG A 3 -34.42 62.71 14.01
N PHE A 4 -33.20 63.25 14.10
CA PHE A 4 -31.98 62.42 14.09
C PHE A 4 -30.87 63.09 14.91
N ALA A 5 -30.47 62.43 15.99
CA ALA A 5 -29.28 62.73 16.78
C ALA A 5 -28.13 61.90 16.23
N VAL A 6 -26.98 62.53 16.00
CA VAL A 6 -25.74 61.83 15.59
C VAL A 6 -25.02 61.40 16.86
N SER A 7 -25.01 60.10 17.13
CA SER A 7 -24.15 59.44 18.12
C SER A 7 -23.30 58.45 17.36
N ALA A 8 -22.00 58.70 17.24
CA ALA A 8 -21.04 57.74 16.71
C ALA A 8 -20.26 57.14 17.87
N VAL A 9 -20.57 55.88 18.16
CA VAL A 9 -19.92 55.03 19.14
C VAL A 9 -18.52 54.66 18.63
N VAL A 10 -17.51 54.90 19.46
CA VAL A 10 -16.17 54.31 19.32
C VAL A 10 -16.26 52.90 19.92
N ALA A 11 -16.12 51.86 19.11
CA ALA A 11 -15.93 50.49 19.59
C ALA A 11 -14.74 49.86 18.85
N ALA A 12 -13.77 49.45 19.65
CA ALA A 12 -12.45 49.01 19.24
C ALA A 12 -12.48 47.68 18.45
N LEU A 13 -11.71 47.62 17.36
CA LEU A 13 -11.33 46.38 16.70
C LEU A 13 -10.39 45.58 17.63
N VAL A 14 -10.89 44.51 18.22
CA VAL A 14 -10.05 43.44 18.76
C VAL A 14 -9.79 42.46 17.61
N LEU A 15 -8.64 42.63 16.95
CA LEU A 15 -8.07 41.62 16.07
C LEU A 15 -7.61 40.43 16.93
N GLY A 16 -8.51 39.48 17.15
CA GLY A 16 -8.16 38.17 17.66
C GLY A 16 -7.38 37.43 16.59
N SER A 17 -6.05 37.45 16.68
CA SER A 17 -5.17 36.56 15.94
C SER A 17 -5.41 35.13 16.45
N LEU A 18 -6.27 34.40 15.76
CA LEU A 18 -6.29 32.94 15.85
C LEU A 18 -5.00 32.45 15.20
N SER A 19 -3.99 32.19 16.04
CA SER A 19 -2.89 31.32 15.66
C SER A 19 -3.51 29.95 15.39
N ALA A 20 -3.83 29.69 14.12
CA ALA A 20 -3.99 28.33 13.65
C ALA A 20 -2.66 27.65 13.89
N THR A 21 -2.58 26.82 14.92
CA THR A 21 -1.57 25.78 15.00
C THR A 21 -1.77 24.94 13.76
N ALA A 22 -0.91 25.12 12.76
CA ALA A 22 -0.73 24.12 11.73
C ALA A 22 -0.37 22.83 12.49
N GLU A 23 -1.31 21.89 12.55
CA GLU A 23 -0.96 20.51 12.85
C GLU A 23 0.20 20.17 11.92
N ALA A 24 1.34 19.80 12.50
CA ALA A 24 2.47 19.33 11.74
C ALA A 24 1.93 18.16 10.89
N GLU A 25 1.92 18.32 9.57
CA GLU A 25 1.64 17.20 8.69
C GLU A 25 2.57 16.06 9.13
N PRO A 26 2.06 14.83 9.35
CA PRO A 26 2.92 13.71 9.68
C PRO A 26 3.99 13.65 8.61
N ALA A 27 5.24 13.93 9.01
CA ALA A 27 6.36 14.02 8.09
C ALA A 27 6.40 12.70 7.30
N ALA A 28 6.29 12.79 5.99
CA ALA A 28 6.44 11.63 5.12
C ALA A 28 7.73 10.90 5.52
N TYR A 29 7.64 9.60 5.79
CA TYR A 29 8.79 8.80 6.19
C TYR A 29 9.90 8.91 5.14
N ASP A 30 11.08 9.37 5.55
CA ASP A 30 12.27 9.49 4.69
C ASP A 30 13.17 8.27 4.91
N TYR A 31 13.10 7.31 3.99
CA TYR A 31 13.99 6.17 3.98
C TYR A 31 15.41 6.59 3.58
N ALA A 32 16.40 6.14 4.34
CA ALA A 32 17.81 6.44 4.10
C ALA A 32 18.40 5.58 2.96
N PHE A 33 17.97 5.86 1.73
CA PHE A 33 18.52 5.21 0.52
C PHE A 33 20.04 5.36 0.44
N THR A 34 20.72 4.25 0.19
CA THR A 34 22.16 4.18 -0.04
C THR A 34 22.51 4.29 -1.52
N CYS A 35 21.60 3.86 -2.40
CA CYS A 35 21.74 4.01 -3.84
C CYS A 35 21.43 5.45 -4.29
N ASN A 36 21.85 5.77 -5.52
CA ASN A 36 21.44 6.99 -6.20
C ASN A 36 19.91 7.03 -6.34
N ARG A 37 19.25 7.93 -5.58
CA ARG A 37 17.78 8.06 -5.53
C ARG A 37 17.13 8.26 -6.90
N THR A 38 17.80 8.98 -7.82
CA THR A 38 17.28 9.19 -9.18
C THR A 38 17.23 7.88 -9.96
N SER A 39 18.21 7.00 -9.79
CA SER A 39 18.25 5.71 -10.48
C SER A 39 17.10 4.78 -10.06
N LEU A 40 16.64 4.87 -8.81
CA LEU A 40 15.57 4.03 -8.26
C LEU A 40 14.20 4.32 -8.91
N THR A 41 14.01 5.55 -9.42
CA THR A 41 12.70 6.03 -9.92
C THR A 41 12.73 6.52 -11.37
N ALA A 42 13.86 6.42 -12.06
CA ALA A 42 14.10 7.03 -13.37
C ALA A 42 13.07 6.68 -14.46
N ASP A 43 12.53 5.46 -14.43
CA ASP A 43 11.57 4.94 -15.41
C ASP A 43 10.11 4.95 -14.92
N PHE A 44 9.82 5.47 -13.72
CA PHE A 44 8.47 5.42 -13.15
C PHE A 44 7.44 6.10 -14.06
N ALA A 45 7.77 7.26 -14.63
CA ALA A 45 6.87 7.96 -15.56
C ALA A 45 6.55 7.13 -16.81
N GLN A 46 7.53 6.37 -17.33
CA GLN A 46 7.29 5.44 -18.45
C GLN A 46 6.40 4.28 -18.00
N ARG A 47 6.66 3.72 -16.81
CA ARG A 47 5.90 2.61 -16.24
C ARG A 47 4.46 2.98 -15.93
N ASP A 48 4.19 4.21 -15.53
CA ASP A 48 2.83 4.73 -15.31
C ASP A 48 1.99 4.71 -16.59
N GLY A 49 2.64 4.80 -17.76
CA GLY A 49 1.99 4.70 -19.07
C GLY A 49 1.71 3.28 -19.53
N LEU A 50 2.18 2.26 -18.81
CA LEU A 50 1.93 0.85 -19.16
C LEU A 50 0.56 0.39 -18.62
N PRO A 51 -0.15 -0.48 -19.35
CA PRO A 51 -1.41 -1.03 -18.88
C PRO A 51 -1.18 -1.87 -17.62
N GLN A 52 -1.98 -1.63 -16.58
CA GLN A 52 -1.91 -2.40 -15.33
C GLN A 52 -2.52 -3.80 -15.47
N THR A 53 -3.32 -4.04 -16.50
CA THR A 53 -4.00 -5.30 -16.81
C THR A 53 -4.23 -5.41 -18.31
N ASP A 54 -4.33 -6.64 -18.81
CA ASP A 54 -4.70 -6.94 -20.20
C ASP A 54 -6.24 -6.92 -20.40
N ALA A 55 -7.02 -6.78 -19.33
CA ALA A 55 -8.48 -6.73 -19.41
C ALA A 55 -8.97 -5.38 -19.96
N ASP A 56 -9.91 -5.43 -20.92
CA ASP A 56 -10.55 -4.23 -21.49
C ASP A 56 -11.27 -3.40 -20.41
N PRO A 57 -10.90 -2.12 -20.21
CA PRO A 57 -11.57 -1.20 -19.29
C PRO A 57 -13.08 -1.10 -19.47
N ALA A 58 -13.60 -1.30 -20.68
CA ALA A 58 -15.04 -1.27 -20.94
C ALA A 58 -15.81 -2.37 -20.19
N GLY A 59 -15.15 -3.48 -19.85
CA GLY A 59 -15.73 -4.61 -19.13
C GLY A 59 -15.54 -4.56 -17.62
N TRP A 60 -14.77 -3.60 -17.09
CA TRP A 60 -14.37 -3.57 -15.69
C TRP A 60 -15.58 -3.52 -14.77
N TYR A 61 -16.45 -2.53 -14.96
CA TYR A 61 -17.58 -2.28 -14.05
C TYR A 61 -18.91 -2.89 -14.52
N VAL A 62 -18.85 -3.81 -15.49
CA VAL A 62 -20.05 -4.49 -15.99
C VAL A 62 -20.37 -5.66 -15.08
N GLU A 63 -21.35 -5.48 -14.20
CA GLU A 63 -21.84 -6.55 -13.35
C GLU A 63 -22.56 -7.64 -14.16
N ARG A 64 -22.36 -8.90 -13.77
CA ARG A 64 -23.09 -10.06 -14.30
C ARG A 64 -23.73 -10.79 -13.13
N ASN A 65 -25.06 -10.90 -13.15
CA ASN A 65 -25.86 -11.44 -12.03
C ASN A 65 -25.60 -10.71 -10.70
N GLY A 66 -25.48 -9.38 -10.74
CA GLY A 66 -25.24 -8.54 -9.56
C GLY A 66 -23.85 -8.71 -8.95
N ARG A 67 -22.86 -9.13 -9.74
CA ARG A 67 -21.48 -9.30 -9.30
C ARG A 67 -20.51 -8.69 -10.29
N TYR A 68 -19.54 -7.94 -9.78
CA TYR A 68 -18.40 -7.49 -10.56
C TYR A 68 -17.53 -8.68 -11.02
N PRO A 69 -16.74 -8.49 -12.10
CA PRO A 69 -15.73 -9.46 -12.52
C PRO A 69 -14.82 -9.86 -11.36
N ASN A 70 -14.35 -11.11 -11.41
CA ASN A 70 -13.47 -11.70 -10.38
C ASN A 70 -14.02 -11.56 -8.95
N GLY A 71 -15.34 -11.57 -8.79
CA GLY A 71 -15.97 -11.49 -7.47
C GLY A 71 -15.73 -10.18 -6.74
N GLY A 72 -15.51 -9.07 -7.47
CA GLY A 72 -15.30 -7.75 -6.88
C GLY A 72 -13.84 -7.31 -6.73
N TRP A 73 -12.90 -8.22 -7.00
CA TRP A 73 -11.46 -7.96 -6.88
C TRP A 73 -10.86 -7.12 -8.02
N GLY A 74 -11.66 -6.84 -9.06
CA GLY A 74 -11.16 -6.19 -10.27
C GLY A 74 -10.31 -7.12 -11.14
N PRO A 75 -9.72 -6.61 -12.23
CA PRO A 75 -8.99 -7.41 -13.19
C PRO A 75 -7.60 -7.82 -12.68
N ALA A 76 -7.09 -8.95 -13.15
CA ALA A 76 -5.75 -9.42 -12.78
C ALA A 76 -4.66 -8.50 -13.32
N ALA A 77 -3.57 -8.32 -12.57
CA ALA A 77 -2.43 -7.51 -13.01
C ALA A 77 -1.73 -8.10 -14.25
N ALA A 78 -1.38 -7.26 -15.21
CA ALA A 78 -0.48 -7.57 -16.32
C ALA A 78 0.95 -7.77 -15.82
N VAL A 79 1.81 -8.40 -16.62
CA VAL A 79 3.26 -8.49 -16.32
C VAL A 79 3.93 -7.21 -16.79
N PHE A 80 4.65 -6.53 -15.90
CA PHE A 80 5.47 -5.39 -16.30
C PHE A 80 6.86 -5.85 -16.79
N PRO A 81 7.51 -5.11 -17.70
CA PRO A 81 8.86 -5.45 -18.17
C PRO A 81 9.87 -5.53 -17.03
N ALA A 82 10.80 -6.48 -17.09
CA ALA A 82 11.94 -6.51 -16.18
C ALA A 82 12.79 -5.24 -16.32
N VAL A 83 13.44 -4.83 -15.23
CA VAL A 83 14.27 -3.62 -15.18
C VAL A 83 15.73 -4.01 -14.97
N ASN A 84 16.62 -3.41 -15.78
CA ASN A 84 18.06 -3.55 -15.59
C ASN A 84 18.55 -2.56 -14.55
N VAL A 85 19.53 -2.97 -13.73
CA VAL A 85 20.19 -2.07 -12.79
C VAL A 85 20.98 -1.02 -13.59
N PRO A 86 20.74 0.29 -13.37
CA PRO A 86 21.46 1.35 -14.04
C PRO A 86 22.95 1.36 -13.67
N VAL A 87 23.82 1.72 -14.62
CA VAL A 87 25.27 1.83 -14.40
C VAL A 87 25.64 2.90 -13.35
N ASP A 88 24.75 3.86 -13.12
CA ASP A 88 24.89 4.96 -12.16
C ASP A 88 24.07 4.72 -10.88
N ALA A 89 23.73 3.46 -10.58
CA ALA A 89 23.00 3.06 -9.37
C ALA A 89 23.68 3.50 -8.07
N GLY A 90 25.01 3.65 -8.06
CA GLY A 90 25.77 4.11 -6.88
C GLY A 90 25.86 3.08 -5.74
N CYS A 91 25.37 1.86 -5.95
CA CYS A 91 25.36 0.73 -5.03
C CYS A 91 25.42 -0.59 -5.84
N ASP A 92 25.49 -1.74 -5.18
CA ASP A 92 25.44 -3.04 -5.85
C ASP A 92 24.01 -3.41 -6.34
N ASP A 93 23.93 -4.36 -7.27
CA ASP A 93 22.68 -4.80 -7.90
C ASP A 93 21.61 -5.27 -6.91
N ALA A 94 22.01 -6.00 -5.86
CA ALA A 94 21.07 -6.52 -4.88
C ALA A 94 20.50 -5.39 -4.03
N THR A 95 21.36 -4.47 -3.56
CA THR A 95 20.95 -3.27 -2.83
C THR A 95 20.04 -2.39 -3.68
N TRP A 96 20.37 -2.18 -4.97
CA TRP A 96 19.52 -1.40 -5.86
C TRP A 96 18.12 -1.99 -6.04
N LYS A 97 18.03 -3.31 -6.26
CA LYS A 97 16.73 -3.99 -6.41
C LYS A 97 15.89 -3.89 -5.13
N ARG A 98 16.49 -4.11 -3.96
CA ARG A 98 15.83 -3.96 -2.64
C ARG A 98 15.31 -2.54 -2.43
N GLU A 99 16.18 -1.55 -2.60
CA GLU A 99 15.83 -0.14 -2.43
C GLU A 99 14.81 0.35 -3.45
N ARG A 100 14.81 -0.21 -4.67
CA ARG A 100 13.79 0.12 -5.67
C ARG A 100 12.41 -0.41 -5.30
N ILE A 101 12.31 -1.58 -4.68
CA ILE A 101 11.06 -2.08 -4.10
C ILE A 101 10.57 -1.13 -3.00
N VAL A 102 11.47 -0.69 -2.11
CA VAL A 102 11.13 0.30 -1.07
C VAL A 102 10.66 1.62 -1.69
N ALA A 103 11.37 2.17 -2.68
CA ALA A 103 10.97 3.39 -3.38
C ALA A 103 9.60 3.24 -4.07
N THR A 104 9.32 2.06 -4.64
CA THR A 104 8.02 1.73 -5.23
C THR A 104 6.93 1.66 -4.16
N ALA A 105 7.20 1.07 -3.01
CA ALA A 105 6.24 0.96 -1.91
C ALA A 105 5.88 2.34 -1.35
N LEU A 106 6.88 3.20 -1.11
CA LEU A 106 6.69 4.56 -0.59
C LEU A 106 5.87 5.46 -1.52
N ARG A 107 5.90 5.20 -2.83
CA ARG A 107 5.08 5.90 -3.83
C ARG A 107 3.58 5.81 -3.54
N TYR A 108 3.13 4.73 -2.90
CA TYR A 108 1.71 4.44 -2.67
C TYR A 108 1.22 4.79 -1.26
N LEU A 109 2.05 5.46 -0.44
CA LEU A 109 1.66 5.87 0.92
C LEU A 109 0.35 6.66 0.92
N ASN A 110 -0.60 6.23 1.73
CA ASN A 110 -1.92 6.81 1.89
C ASN A 110 -1.89 8.01 2.86
N VAL A 111 -1.15 9.04 2.46
CA VAL A 111 -0.99 10.28 3.21
C VAL A 111 -1.65 11.44 2.46
N PRO A 112 -2.10 12.49 3.17
CA PRO A 112 -2.63 13.69 2.54
C PRO A 112 -1.68 14.22 1.46
N GLY A 113 -2.24 14.64 0.32
CA GLY A 113 -1.46 15.20 -0.79
C GLY A 113 -0.75 14.19 -1.69
N ASN A 114 -0.74 12.88 -1.39
CA ASN A 114 -0.23 11.87 -2.32
C ASN A 114 -1.33 11.42 -3.31
N PRO A 115 -1.28 11.78 -4.61
CA PRO A 115 -2.29 11.37 -5.60
C PRO A 115 -2.29 9.87 -5.90
N LEU A 116 -1.25 9.16 -5.48
CA LEU A 116 -1.11 7.71 -5.64
C LEU A 116 -1.41 6.95 -4.36
N GLY A 117 -1.76 7.63 -3.26
CA GLY A 117 -2.09 6.98 -2.00
C GLY A 117 -3.16 5.90 -2.16
N LEU A 118 -2.93 4.73 -1.56
CA LEU A 118 -3.83 3.59 -1.66
C LEU A 118 -4.46 3.22 -0.33
N GLN A 119 -5.79 3.15 -0.32
CA GLN A 119 -6.55 2.58 0.79
C GLN A 119 -6.39 1.05 0.83
N TYR A 120 -6.80 0.43 1.94
CA TYR A 120 -6.94 -1.02 2.00
C TYR A 120 -8.20 -1.46 1.27
N ARG A 121 -8.04 -2.25 0.21
CA ARG A 121 -9.13 -2.82 -0.57
C ARG A 121 -8.75 -4.20 -1.12
N HIS A 122 -9.67 -5.14 -1.16
CA HIS A 122 -9.45 -6.44 -1.83
C HIS A 122 -9.46 -6.30 -3.35
N HIS A 123 -8.47 -5.62 -3.91
CA HIS A 123 -8.33 -5.40 -5.34
C HIS A 123 -7.00 -5.94 -5.85
N HIS A 124 -6.97 -6.35 -7.13
CA HIS A 124 -5.77 -6.87 -7.78
C HIS A 124 -4.84 -5.79 -8.35
N ILE A 125 -5.37 -4.61 -8.72
CA ILE A 125 -4.60 -3.51 -9.32
C ILE A 125 -5.01 -2.14 -8.77
N PRO A 126 -4.10 -1.15 -8.68
CA PRO A 126 -4.43 0.20 -8.23
C PRO A 126 -5.40 0.98 -9.12
N ALA A 127 -5.47 0.69 -10.42
CA ALA A 127 -6.35 1.42 -11.35
C ALA A 127 -7.82 1.00 -11.23
N TRP A 128 -8.11 -0.12 -10.56
CA TRP A 128 -9.48 -0.53 -10.28
C TRP A 128 -10.09 0.42 -9.23
N ASP A 129 -11.10 1.17 -9.66
CA ASP A 129 -11.71 2.28 -8.93
C ASP A 129 -13.25 2.18 -9.02
N PRO A 130 -13.86 1.19 -8.35
CA PRO A 130 -15.29 0.97 -8.44
C PRO A 130 -16.03 2.14 -7.77
N PRO A 131 -17.12 2.65 -8.39
CA PRO A 131 -17.88 3.78 -7.86
C PRO A 131 -18.73 3.42 -6.64
N ALA A 132 -18.91 2.12 -6.37
CA ALA A 132 -19.69 1.58 -5.26
C ALA A 132 -18.95 0.37 -4.66
N SER A 133 -19.45 -0.11 -3.52
CA SER A 133 -18.89 -1.31 -2.90
C SER A 133 -18.98 -2.52 -3.82
N THR A 134 -17.92 -3.33 -3.83
CA THR A 134 -17.83 -4.58 -4.58
C THR A 134 -18.09 -5.81 -3.70
N ALA A 135 -18.61 -5.61 -2.47
CA ALA A 135 -18.77 -6.66 -1.46
C ALA A 135 -19.62 -7.84 -1.99
N PRO A 136 -19.15 -9.09 -1.85
CA PRO A 136 -19.97 -10.24 -2.20
C PRO A 136 -21.15 -10.38 -1.21
N PRO A 137 -22.29 -10.94 -1.62
CA PRO A 137 -23.48 -11.04 -0.75
C PRO A 137 -23.26 -11.72 0.61
N ALA A 138 -22.29 -12.65 0.70
CA ALA A 138 -21.95 -13.35 1.94
C ALA A 138 -21.27 -12.45 3.00
N VAL A 139 -20.60 -11.39 2.56
CA VAL A 139 -19.88 -10.41 3.40
C VAL A 139 -20.84 -9.43 4.07
N GLN A 140 -22.10 -9.33 3.60
CA GLN A 140 -23.10 -8.43 4.19
C GLN A 140 -23.57 -8.82 5.60
N ASN A 141 -23.20 -10.01 6.12
CA ASN A 141 -23.68 -10.55 7.41
C ASN A 141 -22.56 -11.07 8.34
N ALA A 142 -21.30 -10.72 8.13
CA ALA A 142 -20.18 -11.28 8.90
C ALA A 142 -19.57 -10.26 9.87
N ASP A 143 -19.92 -10.39 11.14
CA ASP A 143 -19.18 -9.80 12.27
C ASP A 143 -17.90 -10.63 12.52
N ASP A 144 -16.91 -10.63 11.62
CA ASP A 144 -15.61 -11.26 11.90
C ASP A 144 -14.48 -10.85 10.93
N ALA A 145 -13.43 -10.24 11.49
CA ALA A 145 -12.03 -10.15 11.05
C ALA A 145 -11.70 -9.55 9.66
N ASP A 146 -10.49 -8.96 9.57
CA ASP A 146 -9.87 -8.40 8.36
C ASP A 146 -10.26 -9.21 7.10
N GLY A 147 -11.11 -8.64 6.24
CA GLY A 147 -11.49 -9.24 4.95
C GLY A 147 -12.99 -9.34 4.64
N GLN A 148 -13.86 -9.22 5.65
CA GLN A 148 -15.32 -9.30 5.48
C GLN A 148 -16.07 -8.04 5.94
N SER A 149 -15.39 -6.89 6.03
CA SER A 149 -16.06 -5.63 6.35
C SER A 149 -16.45 -4.87 5.07
N LEU A 150 -17.50 -4.06 5.14
CA LEU A 150 -17.91 -3.19 4.01
C LEU A 150 -16.80 -2.24 3.59
N GLU A 151 -15.95 -1.81 4.53
CA GLU A 151 -14.79 -0.96 4.28
C GLU A 151 -13.76 -1.67 3.40
N THR A 152 -13.55 -2.97 3.60
CA THR A 152 -12.60 -3.76 2.80
C THR A 152 -12.99 -3.83 1.32
N TRP A 153 -14.29 -3.77 1.06
CA TRP A 153 -14.88 -3.84 -0.27
C TRP A 153 -15.51 -2.51 -0.69
N GLY A 154 -15.12 -1.41 -0.03
CA GLY A 154 -15.70 -0.11 -0.28
C GLY A 154 -15.37 0.42 -1.68
N PRO A 155 -16.03 1.49 -2.13
CA PRO A 155 -15.65 2.17 -3.36
C PRO A 155 -14.21 2.69 -3.28
N GLY A 156 -13.68 3.08 -4.44
CA GLY A 156 -12.37 3.71 -4.52
C GLY A 156 -11.22 2.74 -4.82
N ARG A 157 -10.09 3.33 -5.19
CA ARG A 157 -8.81 2.63 -5.39
C ARG A 157 -8.23 2.11 -4.08
N GLY A 158 -7.52 0.98 -4.15
CA GLY A 158 -6.80 0.43 -3.02
C GLY A 158 -6.23 -0.95 -3.32
N LEU A 159 -5.43 -1.47 -2.40
CA LEU A 159 -4.90 -2.85 -2.44
C LEU A 159 -4.86 -3.40 -1.01
N ASP A 160 -5.01 -4.71 -0.85
CA ASP A 160 -4.77 -5.38 0.41
C ASP A 160 -3.28 -5.69 0.59
N CYS A 161 -2.90 -6.28 1.70
CA CYS A 161 -1.50 -6.50 2.03
C CYS A 161 -0.76 -7.32 0.97
N SER A 162 -1.34 -8.42 0.47
CA SER A 162 -0.69 -9.32 -0.47
C SER A 162 -0.81 -8.90 -1.92
N ASN A 163 -1.88 -8.23 -2.35
CA ASN A 163 -1.91 -7.62 -3.68
C ASN A 163 -1.03 -6.37 -3.74
N PHE A 164 -0.88 -5.61 -2.64
CA PHE A 164 0.09 -4.53 -2.55
C PHE A 164 1.52 -5.03 -2.76
N THR A 165 1.95 -6.07 -2.04
CA THR A 165 3.29 -6.63 -2.22
C THR A 165 3.49 -7.21 -3.63
N ALA A 166 2.51 -7.92 -4.17
CA ALA A 166 2.57 -8.40 -5.55
C ALA A 166 2.67 -7.26 -6.58
N TRP A 167 1.93 -6.17 -6.35
CA TRP A 167 1.94 -5.00 -7.22
C TRP A 167 3.31 -4.30 -7.22
N ILE A 168 3.88 -4.00 -6.06
CA ILE A 168 5.15 -3.25 -5.99
C ILE A 168 6.34 -4.04 -6.55
N TYR A 169 6.32 -5.37 -6.49
CA TYR A 169 7.36 -6.21 -7.08
C TYR A 169 7.25 -6.28 -8.61
N ASN A 170 6.02 -6.36 -9.11
CA ASN A 170 5.75 -6.33 -10.54
C ASN A 170 6.04 -4.94 -11.12
N TYR A 171 5.51 -3.87 -10.51
CA TYR A 171 5.80 -2.49 -10.93
C TYR A 171 7.27 -2.10 -10.70
N GLY A 172 7.90 -2.56 -9.62
CA GLY A 172 9.29 -2.19 -9.33
C GLY A 172 10.25 -2.88 -10.29
N LEU A 173 10.16 -4.21 -10.39
CA LEU A 173 11.20 -5.05 -11.00
C LEU A 173 10.69 -5.95 -12.14
N GLY A 174 9.40 -5.96 -12.44
CA GLY A 174 8.79 -6.91 -13.38
C GLY A 174 8.64 -8.32 -12.78
N ILE A 175 8.71 -8.46 -11.46
CA ILE A 175 8.62 -9.74 -10.77
C ILE A 175 7.16 -9.99 -10.39
N LYS A 176 6.47 -10.83 -11.17
CA LYS A 176 5.05 -11.11 -10.97
C LYS A 176 4.82 -12.40 -10.18
N PHE A 177 4.15 -12.28 -9.04
CA PHE A 177 3.57 -13.38 -8.26
C PHE A 177 2.11 -13.07 -7.88
N GLY A 178 1.39 -14.08 -7.37
CA GLY A 178 -0.01 -13.96 -6.97
C GLY A 178 -0.21 -13.20 -5.65
N GLY A 179 -1.33 -12.49 -5.54
CA GLY A 179 -1.73 -11.74 -4.34
C GLY A 179 -2.42 -12.58 -3.25
N ASP A 180 -2.28 -13.90 -3.25
CA ASP A 180 -2.81 -14.79 -2.22
C ASP A 180 -1.75 -14.93 -1.11
N VAL A 181 -2.02 -14.37 0.07
CA VAL A 181 -1.06 -14.34 1.19
C VAL A 181 -0.62 -15.73 1.65
N GLY A 182 -1.52 -16.72 1.60
CA GLY A 182 -1.21 -18.09 1.97
C GLY A 182 -0.25 -18.73 0.97
N LYS A 183 -0.48 -18.51 -0.34
CA LYS A 183 0.42 -18.97 -1.39
C LYS A 183 1.76 -18.22 -1.41
N GLN A 184 1.77 -16.93 -1.08
CA GLN A 184 3.01 -16.17 -0.93
C GLN A 184 3.85 -16.75 0.19
N TYR A 185 3.26 -16.95 1.38
CA TYR A 185 3.95 -17.57 2.51
C TYR A 185 4.43 -18.99 2.20
N ALA A 186 3.60 -19.80 1.54
CA ALA A 186 3.97 -21.16 1.13
C ALA A 186 5.03 -21.22 0.01
N GLY A 187 5.45 -20.08 -0.55
CA GLY A 187 6.43 -20.06 -1.66
C GLY A 187 5.86 -20.48 -3.01
N THR A 188 4.53 -20.55 -3.16
CA THR A 188 3.84 -21.10 -4.35
C THR A 188 3.11 -20.05 -5.19
N ALA A 189 3.15 -18.78 -4.79
CA ALA A 189 2.53 -17.69 -5.54
C ALA A 189 3.25 -17.30 -6.84
N GLY A 190 4.47 -17.80 -7.07
CA GLY A 190 5.32 -17.43 -8.20
C GLY A 190 6.80 -17.44 -7.81
N PRO A 191 7.64 -16.58 -8.43
CA PRO A 191 9.07 -16.49 -8.10
C PRO A 191 9.27 -15.77 -6.76
N MET A 192 9.07 -16.48 -5.65
CA MET A 192 9.21 -15.93 -4.29
C MET A 192 10.68 -15.78 -3.84
N GLY A 193 11.62 -16.33 -4.61
CA GLY A 193 13.05 -16.18 -4.38
C GLY A 193 13.55 -16.97 -3.16
N GLU A 194 14.26 -16.32 -2.26
CA GLU A 194 14.89 -16.95 -1.10
C GLU A 194 13.96 -16.96 0.13
N SER A 195 13.84 -18.10 0.81
CA SER A 195 13.12 -18.20 2.08
C SER A 195 14.03 -17.78 3.23
N ILE A 196 13.52 -16.93 4.12
CA ILE A 196 14.23 -16.41 5.28
C ILE A 196 13.49 -16.86 6.55
N PRO A 197 14.18 -17.43 7.55
CA PRO A 197 13.53 -17.90 8.77
C PRO A 197 12.98 -16.72 9.60
N ALA A 198 12.08 -17.00 10.54
CA ALA A 198 11.43 -15.98 11.38
C ALA A 198 12.41 -15.10 12.19
N GLN A 199 13.62 -15.61 12.44
CA GLN A 199 14.67 -14.90 13.16
C GLN A 199 15.47 -13.92 12.27
N GLY A 200 15.27 -13.97 10.94
CA GLY A 200 16.04 -13.19 9.98
C GLY A 200 17.42 -13.80 9.67
N PRO A 201 18.41 -12.99 9.25
CA PRO A 201 18.34 -11.53 9.12
C PRO A 201 17.41 -11.10 7.98
N PHE A 202 16.56 -10.10 8.26
CA PHE A 202 15.75 -9.44 7.24
C PHE A 202 16.52 -8.28 6.62
N GLU A 203 16.26 -8.04 5.34
CA GLU A 203 16.79 -6.93 4.56
C GLU A 203 15.64 -6.10 3.97
N PRO A 204 15.88 -4.81 3.65
CA PRO A 204 14.87 -3.96 3.06
C PRO A 204 14.24 -4.60 1.81
N GLY A 205 12.92 -4.55 1.72
CA GLY A 205 12.18 -5.17 0.62
C GLY A 205 11.69 -6.59 0.91
N ASP A 206 12.27 -7.31 1.88
CA ASP A 206 11.82 -8.67 2.23
C ASP A 206 10.33 -8.66 2.61
N LEU A 207 9.60 -9.68 2.14
CA LEU A 207 8.19 -9.88 2.47
C LEU A 207 8.09 -10.69 3.75
N VAL A 208 7.79 -10.05 4.88
CA VAL A 208 7.65 -10.69 6.19
C VAL A 208 6.20 -11.07 6.42
N PHE A 209 5.96 -12.36 6.68
CA PHE A 209 4.62 -12.92 6.87
C PHE A 209 4.27 -12.98 8.35
N LEU A 210 3.04 -12.58 8.65
CA LEU A 210 2.52 -12.50 10.01
C LEU A 210 1.30 -13.39 10.17
N HIS A 211 1.20 -14.03 11.32
CA HIS A 211 0.05 -14.84 11.67
C HIS A 211 -1.07 -14.05 12.34
N PRO A 212 -2.35 -14.49 12.23
CA PRO A 212 -3.42 -13.92 13.02
C PRO A 212 -3.26 -14.38 14.47
N ASN A 213 -3.65 -13.53 15.42
CA ASN A 213 -3.75 -13.79 16.87
C ASN A 213 -3.38 -15.22 17.32
N GLY A 214 -2.08 -15.47 17.54
CA GLY A 214 -1.58 -16.72 18.12
C GLY A 214 -1.71 -18.01 17.28
N ASN A 215 -2.06 -17.95 15.99
CA ASN A 215 -2.08 -19.13 15.11
C ASN A 215 -0.84 -19.20 14.19
N PRO A 216 0.31 -19.71 14.68
CA PRO A 216 1.57 -19.70 13.95
C PRO A 216 1.58 -20.58 12.68
N ASP A 217 0.50 -21.30 12.37
CA ASP A 217 0.46 -22.18 11.21
C ASP A 217 -0.17 -21.50 9.97
N LYS A 218 -0.66 -20.27 10.11
CA LYS A 218 -1.38 -19.57 9.04
C LYS A 218 -0.86 -18.14 8.88
N ALA A 219 -0.40 -17.79 7.67
CA ALA A 219 -0.21 -16.40 7.31
C ALA A 219 -1.56 -15.71 7.10
N SER A 220 -1.78 -14.57 7.75
CA SER A 220 -2.94 -13.69 7.52
C SER A 220 -2.56 -12.35 6.92
N HIS A 221 -1.29 -11.97 7.02
CA HIS A 221 -0.83 -10.65 6.60
C HIS A 221 0.62 -10.73 6.12
N VAL A 222 0.99 -9.80 5.26
CA VAL A 222 2.35 -9.65 4.76
C VAL A 222 2.73 -8.18 4.79
N VAL A 223 3.97 -7.90 5.19
CA VAL A 223 4.53 -6.55 5.22
C VAL A 223 5.85 -6.55 4.45
N VAL A 224 6.23 -5.39 3.93
CA VAL A 224 7.57 -5.16 3.39
C VAL A 224 8.46 -4.65 4.51
N PHE A 225 9.55 -5.35 4.78
CA PHE A 225 10.53 -4.92 5.77
C PHE A 225 11.29 -3.68 5.26
N LEU A 226 11.46 -2.68 6.13
CA LEU A 226 12.28 -1.49 5.85
C LEU A 226 13.55 -1.52 6.68
N ASP A 227 13.39 -1.66 7.99
CA ASP A 227 14.46 -1.78 8.97
C ASP A 227 13.92 -2.44 10.24
N ASP A 228 14.74 -2.58 11.28
CA ASP A 228 14.29 -3.25 12.50
C ASP A 228 13.11 -2.52 13.18
N GLN A 229 13.03 -1.20 13.01
CA GLN A 229 12.00 -0.33 13.60
C GLN A 229 10.78 -0.12 12.71
N HIS A 230 10.85 -0.36 11.40
CA HIS A 230 9.78 0.01 10.48
C HIS A 230 9.43 -1.07 9.45
N VAL A 231 8.15 -1.10 9.08
CA VAL A 231 7.61 -1.89 7.96
C VAL A 231 6.67 -1.02 7.13
N ILE A 232 6.42 -1.39 5.89
CA ILE A 232 5.32 -0.83 5.09
C ILE A 232 4.34 -1.94 4.73
N ASP A 233 3.05 -1.68 4.91
CA ASP A 233 1.99 -2.62 4.56
C ASP A 233 0.76 -1.86 4.08
N SER A 234 -0.27 -2.59 3.66
CA SER A 234 -1.63 -2.07 3.50
C SER A 234 -2.55 -2.76 4.50
N ARG A 235 -3.30 -1.99 5.31
CA ARG A 235 -4.26 -2.53 6.29
C ARG A 235 -5.46 -1.61 6.50
N LEU A 236 -6.61 -2.16 6.90
CA LEU A 236 -7.80 -1.37 7.26
C LEU A 236 -7.49 -0.30 8.29
N ASP A 237 -6.93 -0.72 9.42
CA ASP A 237 -6.41 0.17 10.46
C ASP A 237 -5.33 -0.57 11.27
N ALA A 238 -4.23 0.12 11.53
CA ALA A 238 -3.29 -0.22 12.59
C ALA A 238 -2.54 1.04 13.02
N GLN A 239 -2.31 1.19 14.32
CA GLN A 239 -1.62 2.37 14.86
C GLN A 239 -2.35 3.69 14.49
N GLY A 240 -3.68 3.64 14.25
CA GLY A 240 -4.49 4.78 13.85
C GLY A 240 -4.32 5.23 12.40
N LEU A 241 -3.72 4.37 11.56
CA LEU A 241 -3.42 4.67 10.15
C LEU A 241 -4.04 3.62 9.23
N ALA A 242 -4.77 4.08 8.21
CA ALA A 242 -5.45 3.24 7.23
C ALA A 242 -4.71 3.20 5.88
N GLY A 243 -4.87 2.09 5.15
CA GLY A 243 -4.30 1.87 3.82
C GLY A 243 -2.80 1.57 3.85
N VAL A 244 -2.13 1.93 2.76
CA VAL A 244 -0.67 1.77 2.60
C VAL A 244 0.07 2.76 3.50
N GLN A 245 0.80 2.27 4.49
CA GLN A 245 1.44 3.11 5.52
C GLN A 245 2.78 2.54 5.95
N VAL A 246 3.72 3.42 6.31
CA VAL A 246 4.84 3.01 7.15
C VAL A 246 4.34 2.88 8.59
N ARG A 247 4.75 1.83 9.26
CA ARG A 247 4.35 1.51 10.62
C ARG A 247 5.55 1.20 11.48
N ASP A 248 5.39 1.47 12.77
CA ASP A 248 6.33 1.02 13.77
C ASP A 248 6.28 -0.50 13.84
N ARG A 249 7.42 -1.15 13.62
CA ARG A 249 7.60 -2.57 13.82
C ARG A 249 7.70 -2.84 15.31
N THR A 250 6.56 -2.84 15.99
CA THR A 250 6.41 -3.13 17.42
C THR A 250 5.18 -4.02 17.65
N GLY A 251 5.05 -4.57 18.86
CA GLY A 251 3.93 -5.43 19.22
C GLY A 251 3.74 -6.59 18.23
N TRP A 252 2.53 -6.72 17.67
CA TRP A 252 2.17 -7.76 16.72
C TRP A 252 3.10 -7.83 15.49
N TYR A 253 3.58 -6.69 14.97
CA TYR A 253 4.52 -6.68 13.84
C TYR A 253 5.88 -7.32 14.16
N ARG A 254 6.24 -7.49 15.45
CA ARG A 254 7.43 -8.22 15.88
C ARG A 254 7.13 -9.63 16.35
N THR A 255 6.03 -9.82 17.06
CA THR A 255 5.74 -11.10 17.75
C THR A 255 5.04 -12.11 16.87
N ALA A 256 4.40 -11.71 15.78
CA ALA A 256 3.63 -12.60 14.92
C ALA A 256 4.40 -13.13 13.69
N VAL A 257 5.72 -12.92 13.64
CA VAL A 257 6.54 -13.26 12.48
C VAL A 257 6.62 -14.77 12.27
N LEU A 258 6.24 -15.22 11.07
CA LEU A 258 6.34 -16.60 10.62
C LEU A 258 7.64 -16.91 9.86
N GLY A 259 8.19 -15.89 9.22
CA GLY A 259 9.28 -16.01 8.25
C GLY A 259 9.13 -14.93 7.18
N ALA A 260 10.04 -14.93 6.23
CA ALA A 260 10.00 -14.02 5.10
C ALA A 260 10.38 -14.70 3.79
N TRP A 261 10.05 -14.03 2.70
CA TRP A 261 10.57 -14.32 1.37
C TRP A 261 11.30 -13.09 0.84
N ARG A 262 12.36 -13.31 0.06
CA ARG A 262 13.05 -12.29 -0.73
C ARG A 262 12.83 -12.57 -2.22
N PRO A 263 11.78 -12.01 -2.85
CA PRO A 263 11.44 -12.22 -4.25
C PRO A 263 12.36 -11.44 -5.20
N ILE A 264 13.67 -11.49 -4.98
CA ILE A 264 14.69 -10.86 -5.82
C ILE A 264 15.62 -11.99 -6.26
N PRO A 265 15.81 -12.23 -7.57
CA PRO A 265 16.81 -13.18 -8.05
C PRO A 265 18.20 -12.72 -7.60
N GLY A 266 18.95 -13.65 -7.00
CA GLY A 266 20.38 -13.48 -6.71
C GLY A 266 21.22 -13.34 -7.96
#